data_AF-A0A7J5E8W2-F1
#
_entry.id   AF-A0A7J5E8W2-F1
#
_cell.length_a   1.000
_cell.length_b   1.000
_cell.length_c   1.000
_cell.angle_alpha   90.00
_cell.angle_beta   90.00
_cell.angle_gamma   90.00
#
_symmetry.space_group_name_H-M   'P 1'
#
loop_
_entity.id
_entity.type
_entity.pdbx_description
1 polymer ?
#
loop_
_entity_poly.entity_id
_entity_poly.type
_entity_poly.pdbx_seq_one_letter_code
_entity_poly.pdbx_strand_id
1 'polypeptide(L)'
;MRPVFLAEGVSVANIPRIVGTNHLLVAFKQNGHDKVFDSIGFNLGEFINEFDKNNNKVDIVFTIEKIMKDGRAYPQLRLRDIRFHNNMN
;
A
#
# COMPACT_ATOMS: atom_id res chain seq x y z
N MET A 1 -16.31 5.04 -14.41
CA MET A 1 -15.74 5.67 -13.20
C MET A 1 -15.49 4.56 -12.18
N ARG A 2 -14.25 4.35 -11.69
CA ARG A 2 -13.98 3.35 -10.64
C ARG A 2 -14.01 4.05 -9.28
N PRO A 3 -14.64 3.47 -8.25
CA PRO A 3 -14.62 4.05 -6.91
C PRO A 3 -13.19 4.10 -6.37
N VAL A 4 -12.87 5.20 -5.70
CA VAL A 4 -11.63 5.38 -4.93
C VAL A 4 -11.97 5.28 -3.46
N PHE A 5 -11.24 4.44 -2.74
CA PHE A 5 -11.43 4.21 -1.31
C PHE A 5 -10.32 4.90 -0.53
N LEU A 6 -10.63 5.29 0.70
CA LEU A 6 -9.67 5.76 1.70
C LEU A 6 -9.59 4.70 2.81
N ALA A 7 -8.38 4.34 3.20
CA ALA A 7 -8.13 3.63 4.46
C ALA A 7 -7.12 4.41 5.28
N GLU A 8 -7.45 4.61 6.55
CA GLU A 8 -6.66 5.44 7.46
C GLU A 8 -5.93 4.58 8.50
N GLY A 9 -4.72 5.00 8.84
CA GLY A 9 -3.89 4.39 9.87
C GLY A 9 -3.56 2.91 9.63
N VAL A 10 -3.41 2.50 8.37
CA VAL A 10 -2.98 1.15 8.00
C VAL A 10 -1.51 0.96 8.34
N SER A 11 -1.15 -0.24 8.77
CA SER A 11 0.24 -0.62 9.02
C SER A 11 0.83 -1.37 7.84
N VAL A 12 2.14 -1.20 7.65
CA VAL A 12 2.92 -1.92 6.66
C VAL A 12 3.17 -3.35 7.14
N ALA A 13 2.88 -4.33 6.30
CA ALA A 13 2.92 -5.76 6.63
C ALA A 13 4.12 -6.51 6.02
N ASN A 14 4.92 -5.85 5.17
CA ASN A 14 6.12 -6.41 4.54
C ASN A 14 7.19 -5.33 4.35
N ILE A 15 8.39 -5.71 3.93
CA ILE A 15 9.39 -4.74 3.47
C ILE A 15 8.95 -4.20 2.10
N PRO A 16 8.67 -2.89 1.94
CA PRO A 16 8.31 -2.31 0.66
C PRO A 16 9.45 -2.45 -0.35
N ARG A 17 9.12 -2.57 -1.64
CA ARG A 17 10.12 -2.72 -2.71
C ARG A 17 9.77 -1.92 -3.95
N ILE A 18 10.80 -1.50 -4.68
CA ILE A 18 10.63 -1.02 -6.05
C ILE A 18 10.57 -2.20 -7.00
N VAL A 19 9.60 -2.18 -7.91
CA VAL A 19 9.49 -3.11 -9.03
C VAL A 19 9.42 -2.34 -10.35
N GLY A 20 9.89 -2.97 -11.43
CA GLY A 20 10.03 -2.31 -12.71
C GLY A 20 11.00 -1.13 -12.60
N THR A 21 10.59 0.03 -13.13
CA THR A 21 11.43 1.23 -13.16
C THR A 21 11.21 2.14 -11.96
N ASN A 22 9.96 2.28 -11.50
CA ASN A 22 9.58 3.25 -10.45
C ASN A 22 8.22 2.90 -9.80
N HIS A 23 7.91 1.62 -9.57
CA HIS A 23 6.64 1.22 -8.99
C HIS A 23 6.85 0.71 -7.58
N LEU A 24 6.07 1.23 -6.63
CA LEU A 24 6.10 0.79 -5.24
C LEU A 24 5.22 -0.45 -5.10
N LEU A 25 5.78 -1.53 -4.56
CA LEU A 25 5.01 -2.66 -4.08
C LEU A 25 5.13 -2.76 -2.56
N VAL A 26 3.98 -2.78 -1.88
CA VAL A 26 3.86 -2.77 -0.43
C VAL A 26 2.59 -3.51 -0.03
N ALA A 27 2.58 -4.12 1.14
CA ALA A 27 1.42 -4.81 1.68
C ALA A 27 0.93 -4.09 2.94
N PHE A 28 -0.38 -3.89 3.04
CA PHE A 28 -0.99 -3.17 4.17
C PHE A 28 -1.92 -4.07 4.98
N LYS A 29 -2.03 -3.77 6.28
CA LYS A 29 -2.92 -4.41 7.25
C LYS A 29 -3.70 -3.32 8.01
N GLN A 30 -5.01 -3.49 8.16
CA GLN A 30 -5.81 -2.63 9.04
C GLN A 30 -5.64 -3.11 10.49
N ASN A 31 -5.53 -2.19 11.44
CA ASN A 31 -5.50 -2.53 12.86
C ASN A 31 -6.75 -3.37 13.25
N GLY A 32 -6.54 -4.44 14.01
CA GLY A 32 -7.63 -5.34 14.44
C GLY A 32 -8.06 -6.38 13.40
N HIS A 33 -7.43 -6.45 12.23
CA HIS A 33 -7.75 -7.44 11.21
C HIS A 33 -6.52 -8.17 10.71
N ASP A 34 -6.56 -9.51 10.59
CA ASP A 34 -5.41 -10.30 10.13
C ASP A 34 -5.18 -10.32 8.62
N LYS A 35 -6.14 -9.78 7.85
CA LYS A 35 -6.04 -9.78 6.40
C LYS A 35 -5.03 -8.74 5.93
N VAL A 36 -4.05 -9.22 5.17
CA VAL A 36 -3.05 -8.40 4.49
C VAL A 36 -3.42 -8.29 3.02
N PHE A 37 -3.30 -7.09 2.46
CA PHE A 37 -3.55 -6.85 1.03
C PHE A 37 -2.27 -6.39 0.34
N ASP A 38 -1.87 -7.13 -0.69
CA ASP A 38 -0.85 -6.67 -1.63
C ASP A 38 -1.34 -5.41 -2.33
N SER A 39 -0.45 -4.43 -2.45
CA SER A 39 -0.75 -3.13 -3.01
C SER A 39 0.36 -2.69 -3.96
N ILE A 40 -0.02 -2.05 -5.06
CA ILE A 40 0.91 -1.51 -6.06
C ILE A 40 0.60 -0.04 -6.36
N GLY A 41 1.62 0.80 -6.26
CA GLY A 41 1.60 2.20 -6.64
C GLY A 41 2.44 2.44 -7.90
N PHE A 42 1.80 2.84 -8.99
CA PHE A 42 2.51 3.18 -10.22
C PHE A 42 3.10 4.58 -10.10
N ASN A 43 4.39 4.71 -10.37
CA ASN A 43 5.19 5.94 -10.22
C ASN A 43 5.28 6.47 -8.79
N LEU A 44 5.05 5.61 -7.79
CA LEU A 44 5.09 5.95 -6.37
C LEU A 44 6.41 5.51 -5.68
N GLY A 45 7.46 5.24 -6.45
CA GLY A 45 8.71 4.71 -5.89
C GLY A 45 9.45 5.69 -4.98
N GLU A 46 9.22 7.00 -5.13
CA GLU A 46 9.77 8.05 -4.27
C GLU A 46 9.42 7.88 -2.79
N PHE A 47 8.27 7.25 -2.48
CA PHE A 47 7.84 6.99 -1.11
C PHE A 47 8.59 5.86 -0.40
N ILE A 48 9.45 5.09 -1.08
CA ILE A 48 10.08 3.92 -0.47
C ILE A 48 10.88 4.28 0.79
N ASN A 49 11.60 5.40 0.77
CA ASN A 49 12.45 5.85 1.87
C ASN A 49 11.64 6.43 3.06
N GLU A 50 10.34 6.66 2.90
CA GLU A 50 9.47 7.13 3.98
C GLU A 50 9.07 5.97 4.92
N PHE A 51 9.08 4.72 4.43
CA PHE A 51 8.62 3.55 5.18
C PHE A 51 9.55 3.08 6.32
N ASP A 52 10.78 3.58 6.39
CA ASP A 52 11.78 3.16 7.40
C ASP A 52 11.80 4.03 8.68
N LYS A 53 11.03 5.13 8.73
CA LYS A 53 11.20 6.22 9.72
C LYS A 53 10.50 6.05 11.09
N ASN A 54 10.30 4.84 11.59
CA ASN A 54 9.58 4.48 12.83
C ASN A 54 8.05 4.43 12.72
N ASN A 55 7.51 3.22 12.91
CA ASN A 55 6.11 2.92 13.21
C ASN A 55 5.09 3.59 12.26
N ASN A 56 5.27 3.35 10.96
CA ASN A 56 4.52 4.00 9.89
C ASN A 56 3.11 3.45 9.75
N LYS A 57 2.20 4.01 10.56
CA LYS A 57 0.81 4.13 10.15
C LYS A 57 0.74 5.15 9.01
N VAL A 58 0.08 4.76 7.94
CA VAL A 58 -0.13 5.62 6.78
C VAL A 58 -1.62 5.64 6.42
N ASP A 59 -2.05 6.70 5.75
CA ASP A 59 -3.33 6.66 5.05
C ASP A 59 -3.07 6.41 3.58
N ILE A 60 -3.96 5.64 2.95
CA ILE A 60 -3.85 5.29 1.55
C ILE A 60 -5.16 5.57 0.84
N VAL A 61 -5.05 6.06 -0.40
CA VAL A 61 -6.16 6.11 -1.34
C VAL A 61 -5.91 5.12 -2.46
N PHE A 62 -6.91 4.31 -2.81
CA PHE A 62 -6.72 3.21 -3.74
C PHE A 62 -8.00 2.82 -4.49
N THR A 63 -7.82 2.12 -5.61
CA THR A 63 -8.88 1.33 -6.26
C THR A 63 -8.62 -0.15 -6.01
N ILE A 64 -9.67 -0.97 -5.97
CA ILE A 64 -9.53 -2.43 -5.85
C ILE A 64 -9.48 -3.04 -7.25
N GLU A 65 -8.43 -3.80 -7.53
CA GLU A 65 -8.24 -4.52 -8.79
C GLU A 65 -8.16 -6.03 -8.54
N LYS A 66 -8.43 -6.83 -9.57
CA LYS A 66 -8.28 -8.29 -9.54
C LYS A 66 -6.99 -8.66 -10.25
N ILE A 67 -6.11 -9.40 -9.58
CA ILE A 67 -4.92 -10.00 -10.19
C ILE A 67 -5.07 -11.51 -10.29
N MET A 68 -4.38 -12.11 -11.26
CA MET A 68 -4.28 -13.56 -11.41
C MET A 68 -2.89 -14.01 -11.00
N LYS A 69 -2.82 -14.94 -10.04
CA LYS A 69 -1.58 -15.58 -9.59
C LYS A 69 -1.83 -17.08 -9.53
N ASP A 70 -1.05 -17.86 -10.26
CA ASP A 70 -1.16 -19.33 -10.33
C ASP A 70 -2.58 -19.82 -10.65
N GLY A 71 -3.26 -19.14 -11.59
CA GLY A 71 -4.64 -19.44 -11.98
C GLY A 71 -5.71 -19.00 -10.97
N ARG A 72 -5.32 -18.43 -9.83
CA ARG A 72 -6.24 -17.94 -8.79
C ARG A 72 -6.35 -16.43 -8.80
N ALA A 73 -7.55 -15.95 -8.52
CA ALA A 73 -7.85 -14.54 -8.43
C ALA A 73 -7.60 -13.99 -7.03
N TYR A 74 -6.89 -12.87 -6.94
CA TYR A 74 -6.66 -12.15 -5.68
C TYR A 74 -7.02 -10.67 -5.84
N PRO A 75 -7.59 -10.04 -4.79
CA PRO A 75 -7.70 -8.59 -4.76
C PRO A 75 -6.31 -7.98 -4.55
N GLN A 76 -5.98 -6.94 -5.33
CA GLN A 76 -4.82 -6.09 -5.13
C GLN A 76 -5.27 -4.64 -5.03
N LEU A 77 -4.72 -3.90 -4.08
CA LEU A 77 -4.99 -2.46 -3.99
C LEU A 77 -4.09 -1.73 -4.98
N ARG A 78 -4.68 -1.00 -5.92
CA ARG A 78 -3.94 -0.08 -6.78
C ARG A 78 -3.92 1.28 -6.10
N LEU A 79 -2.77 1.63 -5.52
CA LEU A 79 -2.56 2.88 -4.80
C LEU A 79 -2.61 4.05 -5.77
N ARG A 80 -3.23 5.13 -5.31
CA ARG A 80 -3.27 6.44 -5.98
C ARG A 80 -2.34 7.43 -5.30
N ASP A 81 -2.25 7.36 -3.97
CA ASP A 81 -1.42 8.24 -3.15
C ASP A 81 -1.26 7.65 -1.73
N ILE A 82 -0.27 8.13 -0.99
CA ILE A 82 0.07 7.68 0.37
C ILE A 82 0.38 8.91 1.23
N ARG A 83 -0.29 9.01 2.37
CA ARG A 83 -0.01 10.03 3.38
C ARG A 83 0.69 9.41 4.58
N PHE A 84 1.92 9.83 4.82
CA PHE A 84 2.70 9.44 5.99
C PHE A 84 2.36 10.32 7.19
N HIS A 85 2.19 9.72 8.36
CA HIS A 85 1.96 10.44 9.61
C HIS A 85 3.32 10.67 10.27
N ASN A 86 3.85 11.90 10.19
CA ASN A 86 5.04 12.25 10.98
C ASN A 86 4.64 12.36 12.45
N ASN A 87 5.09 11.42 13.27
CA ASN A 87 5.17 11.64 14.72
C ASN A 87 6.40 12.52 14.99
N MET A 88 6.27 13.83 14.73
CA MET A 88 7.17 14.78 15.37
C MET A 88 6.78 14.86 16.84
N ASN A 89 7.49 14.10 17.67
CA ASN A 89 7.61 14.40 19.10
C ASN A 89 8.65 15.49 19.29
#